data_AF-A0A239L8F2-F1
#
_entry.id   AF-A0A239L8F2-F1
#
_cell.length_a   1.000
_cell.length_b   1.000
_cell.length_c   1.000
_cell.angle_alpha   90.00
_cell.angle_beta   90.00
_cell.angle_gamma   90.00
#
_symmetry.space_group_name_H-M   'P 1'
#
loop_
_entity.id
_entity.type
_entity.pdbx_description
1 polymer ?
#
loop_
_entity_poly.entity_id
_entity_poly.type
_entity_poly.pdbx_seq_one_letter_code
_entity_poly.pdbx_strand_id
1 'polypeptide(L)'
;MLKDLPRVSSARAAQIVDVGYEGFRSYLKRGLLGRVGMLPGFHRAGADTHDDPMPRSGWMSFGFADLCLMRIAKLLMDAGFTFASANGIVSQHAIWSRMAHDDAPVERFLLIWPPYGDHIIFDPGDLHHLPKRLEEAGAQGVYTLLNLGDVERYVAERLEHDI
;
A
#
# COMPACT_ATOMS: atom_id res chain seq x y z
N MET A 1 14.56 13.59 4.54
CA MET A 1 13.37 13.41 3.68
C MET A 1 12.71 12.09 4.08
N LEU A 2 11.42 11.87 3.81
CA LEU A 2 10.74 10.63 4.25
C LEU A 2 11.46 9.33 3.82
N LYS A 3 12.07 9.33 2.63
CA LYS A 3 12.88 8.22 2.11
C LYS A 3 14.19 7.95 2.87
N ASP A 4 14.68 8.92 3.65
CA ASP A 4 15.91 8.81 4.43
C ASP A 4 15.65 8.26 5.85
N LEU A 5 14.38 8.03 6.20
CA LEU A 5 14.02 7.43 7.49
C LEU A 5 14.61 6.02 7.61
N PRO A 6 14.94 5.58 8.85
CA PRO A 6 15.64 4.32 9.06
C PRO A 6 14.81 3.13 8.58
N ARG A 7 15.50 2.11 8.07
CA ARG A 7 14.88 0.81 7.79
C ARG A 7 14.76 0.02 9.09
N VAL A 8 13.67 -0.73 9.24
CA VAL A 8 13.39 -1.48 10.47
C VAL A 8 13.29 -2.98 10.23
N SER A 9 13.50 -3.76 11.29
CA SER A 9 13.38 -5.23 11.26
C SER A 9 11.94 -5.69 11.07
N SER A 10 11.73 -6.97 10.77
CA SER A 10 10.38 -7.57 10.69
C SER A 10 9.55 -7.39 11.97
N ALA A 11 10.18 -7.51 13.14
CA ALA A 11 9.48 -7.37 14.42
C ALA A 11 8.94 -5.94 14.61
N ARG A 12 9.77 -4.95 14.27
CA ARG A 12 9.38 -3.55 14.35
C ARG A 12 8.39 -3.17 13.25
N ALA A 13 8.58 -3.66 12.02
CA ALA A 13 7.62 -3.47 10.94
C ALA A 13 6.22 -3.97 11.32
N ALA A 14 6.12 -5.15 11.95
CA ALA A 14 4.85 -5.69 12.45
C ALA A 14 4.18 -4.73 13.45
N GLN A 15 4.94 -4.18 14.40
CA GLN A 15 4.44 -3.18 15.37
C GLN A 15 3.96 -1.90 14.67
N ILE A 16 4.73 -1.38 13.71
CA ILE A 16 4.37 -0.16 12.99
C ILE A 16 3.08 -0.37 12.20
N VAL A 17 3.01 -1.46 11.44
CA VAL A 17 1.84 -1.80 10.60
C VAL A 17 0.60 -2.15 11.44
N ASP A 18 0.77 -2.40 12.74
CA ASP A 18 -0.26 -2.81 13.71
C ASP A 18 -0.82 -4.21 13.43
N VAL A 19 0.11 -5.16 13.29
CA VAL A 19 -0.17 -6.58 13.07
C VAL A 19 0.72 -7.39 14.01
N GLY A 20 0.18 -8.46 14.61
CA GLY A 20 0.99 -9.39 15.40
C GLY A 20 2.13 -9.99 14.57
N TYR A 21 3.29 -10.24 15.18
CA TYR A 21 4.49 -10.71 14.47
C TYR A 21 4.25 -11.94 13.57
N GLU A 22 3.53 -12.94 14.08
CA GLU A 22 3.19 -14.15 13.30
C GLU A 22 2.23 -13.87 12.14
N GLY A 23 1.27 -12.96 12.33
CA GLY A 23 0.39 -12.49 11.26
C GLY A 23 1.17 -11.80 10.15
N PHE A 24 2.11 -10.93 10.54
CA PHE A 24 3.00 -10.25 9.61
C PHE A 24 3.88 -11.23 8.83
N ARG A 25 4.48 -12.22 9.51
CA ARG A 25 5.24 -13.30 8.84
C ARG A 25 4.38 -14.09 7.86
N SER A 26 3.13 -14.37 8.21
CA SER A 26 2.16 -15.02 7.32
C SER A 26 1.89 -14.19 6.07
N TYR A 27 1.72 -12.87 6.20
CA TYR A 27 1.55 -11.96 5.07
C TYR A 27 2.75 -11.98 4.12
N LEU A 28 3.98 -11.90 4.65
CA LEU A 28 5.20 -11.96 3.84
C LEU A 28 5.35 -13.30 3.10
N LYS A 29 5.03 -14.42 3.76
CA LYS A 29 5.01 -15.76 3.14
C LYS A 29 3.99 -15.86 2.02
N ARG A 30 2.84 -15.20 2.17
CA ARG A 30 1.77 -15.14 1.16
C ARG A 30 2.04 -14.12 0.05
N GLY A 31 3.19 -13.45 0.05
CA GLY A 31 3.60 -12.53 -1.01
C GLY A 31 3.01 -11.12 -0.89
N LEU A 32 2.75 -10.64 0.33
CA LEU A 32 2.43 -9.23 0.55
C LEU A 32 3.54 -8.35 -0.05
N LEU A 33 3.16 -7.39 -0.89
CA LEU A 33 4.04 -6.53 -1.68
C LEU A 33 4.95 -7.28 -2.67
N GLY A 34 4.68 -8.55 -2.99
CA GLY A 34 5.53 -9.39 -3.84
C GLY A 34 5.73 -8.86 -5.27
N ARG A 35 4.87 -7.95 -5.74
CA ARG A 35 4.98 -7.28 -7.05
C ARG A 35 5.32 -5.78 -6.96
N VAL A 36 5.40 -5.22 -5.76
CA VAL A 36 5.69 -3.79 -5.55
C VAL A 36 7.04 -3.44 -6.13
N GLY A 37 7.10 -2.35 -6.89
CA GLY A 37 8.35 -1.83 -7.47
C GLY A 37 8.97 -2.71 -8.55
N MET A 38 8.33 -3.83 -8.93
CA MET A 38 8.75 -4.61 -10.09
C MET A 38 8.22 -3.92 -11.35
N LEU A 39 9.08 -3.74 -12.35
CA LEU A 39 8.63 -3.42 -13.70
C LEU A 39 7.92 -4.65 -14.28
N PRO A 40 6.91 -4.46 -15.16
CA PRO A 40 6.34 -5.57 -15.91
C PRO A 40 7.47 -6.33 -16.61
N GLY A 41 7.46 -7.66 -16.53
CA GLY A 41 8.44 -8.45 -17.26
C GLY A 41 8.36 -8.15 -18.76
N PHE A 42 9.50 -7.90 -19.40
CA PHE A 42 9.56 -7.80 -20.85
C PHE A 42 9.48 -9.21 -21.44
N HIS A 43 8.27 -9.68 -21.69
CA HIS A 43 8.02 -11.01 -22.22
C HIS A 43 8.01 -10.99 -23.76
N ARG A 44 8.61 -12.01 -24.39
CA ARG A 44 8.51 -12.20 -25.84
C ARG A 44 7.08 -12.59 -26.22
N ALA A 45 6.65 -12.20 -27.42
CA ALA A 45 5.35 -12.63 -27.94
C ALA A 45 5.24 -14.16 -27.94
N GLY A 46 4.23 -14.69 -27.24
CA GLY A 46 3.96 -16.13 -27.12
C GLY A 46 4.66 -16.84 -25.94
N ALA A 47 5.38 -16.13 -25.07
CA ALA A 47 5.89 -16.70 -23.82
C ALA A 47 4.79 -16.77 -22.75
N ASP A 48 4.80 -17.82 -21.93
CA ASP A 48 3.96 -17.90 -20.73
C ASP A 48 4.31 -16.73 -19.79
N THR A 49 3.41 -15.75 -19.71
CA THR A 49 3.56 -14.58 -18.84
C THR A 49 3.23 -14.94 -17.41
N HIS A 50 4.17 -15.56 -16.70
CA HIS A 50 4.11 -15.70 -15.26
C HIS A 50 4.97 -14.63 -14.59
N ASP A 51 4.37 -13.47 -14.30
CA ASP A 51 4.93 -12.52 -13.33
C ASP A 51 4.69 -13.07 -11.93
N ASP A 52 5.49 -14.08 -11.56
CA ASP A 52 5.44 -14.68 -10.25
C ASP A 52 5.84 -13.64 -9.19
N PRO A 53 4.94 -13.28 -8.26
CA PRO A 53 5.29 -12.38 -7.17
C PRO A 53 6.43 -13.02 -6.39
N MET A 54 7.59 -12.37 -6.31
CA MET A 54 8.71 -12.89 -5.54
C MET A 54 8.37 -12.72 -4.05
N PRO A 55 8.11 -13.80 -3.28
CA PRO A 55 7.63 -13.65 -1.92
C PRO A 55 8.68 -12.96 -1.08
N ARG A 56 8.35 -11.82 -0.46
CA ARG A 56 9.27 -11.03 0.38
C ARG A 56 9.56 -11.65 1.74
N SER A 57 9.36 -12.97 1.87
CA SER A 57 9.57 -13.76 3.09
C SER A 57 11.01 -13.81 3.57
N GLY A 58 11.98 -13.59 2.67
CA GLY A 58 13.41 -13.49 2.97
C GLY A 58 13.89 -12.06 3.30
N TRP A 59 13.00 -11.06 3.26
CA TRP A 59 13.39 -9.68 3.56
C TRP A 59 13.66 -9.50 5.05
N MET A 60 14.79 -8.84 5.36
CA MET A 60 15.24 -8.63 6.74
C MET A 60 14.97 -7.22 7.25
N SER A 61 14.78 -6.24 6.34
CA SER A 61 14.51 -4.85 6.69
C SER A 61 13.53 -4.18 5.73
N PHE A 62 12.74 -3.24 6.24
CA PHE A 62 11.66 -2.54 5.53
C PHE A 62 11.85 -1.03 5.65
N GLY A 63 11.71 -0.31 4.53
CA GLY A 63 11.80 1.16 4.52
C GLY A 63 10.42 1.83 4.62
N PHE A 64 10.42 3.16 4.65
CA PHE A 64 9.21 3.99 4.75
C PHE A 64 8.10 3.57 3.78
N ALA A 65 8.40 3.53 2.46
CA ALA A 65 7.41 3.18 1.45
C ALA A 65 6.87 1.74 1.61
N ASP A 66 7.71 0.78 2.01
CA ASP A 66 7.26 -0.59 2.28
C ASP A 66 6.23 -0.59 3.43
N LEU A 67 6.52 0.14 4.50
CA LEU A 67 5.66 0.22 5.69
C LEU A 67 4.34 0.95 5.40
N CYS A 68 4.35 2.02 4.61
CA CYS A 68 3.13 2.70 4.15
C CYS A 68 2.24 1.75 3.37
N LEU A 69 2.78 1.01 2.41
CA LEU A 69 2.01 0.04 1.62
C LEU A 69 1.47 -1.12 2.48
N MET A 70 2.27 -1.62 3.43
CA MET A 70 1.80 -2.64 4.38
C MET A 70 0.69 -2.11 5.29
N ARG A 71 0.80 -0.85 5.73
CA ARG A 71 -0.22 -0.18 6.55
C ARG A 71 -1.52 0.03 5.77
N ILE A 72 -1.44 0.46 4.50
CA ILE A 72 -2.61 0.54 3.62
C ILE A 72 -3.27 -0.84 3.48
N ALA A 73 -2.48 -1.89 3.23
CA ALA A 73 -3.03 -3.25 3.10
C ALA A 73 -3.76 -3.69 4.39
N LYS A 74 -3.21 -3.38 5.56
CA LYS A 74 -3.87 -3.66 6.84
C LYS A 74 -5.19 -2.89 6.98
N LEU A 75 -5.20 -1.59 6.71
CA LEU A 75 -6.43 -0.78 6.77
C LEU A 75 -7.52 -1.32 5.83
N LEU A 76 -7.14 -1.78 4.63
CA LEU A 76 -8.07 -2.42 3.71
C LEU A 76 -8.61 -3.74 4.25
N MET A 77 -7.76 -4.59 4.82
CA MET A 77 -8.21 -5.84 5.43
C MET A 77 -9.13 -5.60 6.64
N ASP A 78 -8.86 -4.57 7.44
CA ASP A 78 -9.74 -4.16 8.55
C ASP A 78 -11.10 -3.64 8.06
N ALA A 79 -11.11 -2.98 6.90
CA ALA A 79 -12.32 -2.56 6.21
C ALA A 79 -13.08 -3.73 5.52
N GLY A 80 -12.60 -4.98 5.65
CA GLY A 80 -13.26 -6.18 5.15
C GLY A 80 -12.78 -6.67 3.78
N PHE A 81 -11.75 -6.07 3.20
CA PHE A 81 -11.17 -6.57 1.95
C PHE A 81 -10.44 -7.90 2.18
N THR A 82 -10.51 -8.79 1.19
CA THR A 82 -9.69 -10.00 1.23
C THR A 82 -8.21 -9.64 1.10
N PHE A 83 -7.32 -10.49 1.64
CA PHE A 83 -5.88 -10.34 1.47
C PHE A 83 -5.48 -10.21 -0.02
N ALA A 84 -6.11 -10.97 -0.91
CA ALA A 84 -5.80 -10.93 -2.34
C ALA A 84 -6.17 -9.57 -2.95
N SER A 85 -7.35 -9.04 -2.63
CA SER A 85 -7.80 -7.71 -3.07
C SER A 85 -6.91 -6.59 -2.53
N ALA A 86 -6.63 -6.60 -1.22
CA ALA A 86 -5.78 -5.60 -0.58
C ALA A 86 -4.36 -5.63 -1.15
N ASN A 87 -3.77 -6.83 -1.29
CA ASN A 87 -2.43 -6.99 -1.86
C ASN A 87 -2.38 -6.60 -3.33
N GLY A 88 -3.44 -6.86 -4.10
CA GLY A 88 -3.56 -6.45 -5.50
C GLY A 88 -3.55 -4.94 -5.67
N ILE A 89 -4.20 -4.20 -4.78
CA ILE A 89 -4.18 -2.73 -4.77
C ILE A 89 -2.79 -2.22 -4.40
N VAL A 90 -2.27 -2.57 -3.21
CA VAL A 90 -0.99 -2.01 -2.73
C VAL A 90 0.22 -2.44 -3.56
N SER A 91 0.08 -3.50 -4.36
CA SER A 91 1.13 -3.94 -5.28
C SER A 91 1.26 -3.11 -6.55
N GLN A 92 0.35 -2.16 -6.79
CA GLN A 92 0.38 -1.35 -8.00
C GLN A 92 1.50 -0.31 -7.96
N HIS A 93 2.22 -0.20 -9.09
CA HIS A 93 3.32 0.75 -9.24
C HIS A 93 2.88 2.20 -8.97
N ALA A 94 1.64 2.57 -9.34
CA ALA A 94 1.10 3.92 -9.14
C ALA A 94 1.00 4.33 -7.66
N ILE A 95 0.69 3.40 -6.76
CA ILE A 95 0.63 3.67 -5.31
C ILE A 95 2.05 3.67 -4.73
N TRP A 96 2.87 2.67 -5.07
CA TRP A 96 4.26 2.61 -4.62
C TRP A 96 5.05 3.86 -5.01
N SER A 97 4.94 4.29 -6.27
CA SER A 97 5.70 5.42 -6.79
C SER A 97 5.40 6.71 -6.02
N ARG A 98 4.14 6.92 -5.60
CA ARG A 98 3.78 8.09 -4.77
C ARG A 98 4.46 8.02 -3.40
N MET A 99 4.23 6.92 -2.67
CA MET A 99 4.82 6.72 -1.34
C MET A 99 6.36 6.75 -1.32
N ALA A 100 7.00 6.35 -2.43
CA ALA A 100 8.46 6.27 -2.53
C ALA A 100 9.15 7.61 -2.85
N HIS A 101 8.42 8.54 -3.49
CA HIS A 101 8.99 9.82 -3.96
C HIS A 101 8.50 11.03 -3.17
N ASP A 102 7.49 10.88 -2.31
CA ASP A 102 7.05 11.96 -1.44
C ASP A 102 8.13 12.29 -0.40
N ASP A 103 8.47 13.57 -0.27
CA ASP A 103 9.51 14.05 0.64
C ASP A 103 8.96 14.46 2.03
N ALA A 104 7.65 14.68 2.11
CA ALA A 104 6.85 14.96 3.29
C ALA A 104 5.43 14.40 3.09
N PRO A 105 4.64 14.16 4.16
CA PRO A 105 3.30 13.62 4.02
C PRO A 105 2.40 14.49 3.13
N VAL A 106 1.71 13.86 2.18
CA VAL A 106 0.88 14.55 1.18
C VAL A 106 -0.59 14.21 1.37
N GLU A 107 -1.45 15.23 1.50
CA GLU A 107 -2.91 15.07 1.54
C GLU A 107 -3.42 14.49 0.21
N ARG A 108 -3.55 13.17 0.19
CA ARG A 108 -3.91 12.39 -0.99
C ARG A 108 -4.87 11.30 -0.57
N PHE A 109 -5.88 11.04 -1.39
CA PHE A 109 -6.89 10.06 -1.06
C PHE A 109 -6.88 8.88 -2.03
N LEU A 110 -7.08 7.69 -1.48
CA LEU A 110 -7.32 6.47 -2.23
C LEU A 110 -8.80 6.10 -2.05
N LEU A 111 -9.58 6.26 -3.11
CA LEU A 111 -10.97 5.80 -3.16
C LEU A 111 -10.99 4.43 -3.83
N ILE A 112 -11.60 3.45 -3.19
CA ILE A 112 -11.72 2.07 -3.66
C ILE A 112 -13.19 1.67 -3.60
N TRP A 113 -13.69 0.98 -4.61
CA TRP A 113 -15.02 0.38 -4.57
C TRP A 113 -15.01 -1.11 -4.98
N PRO A 114 -15.87 -1.95 -4.39
CA PRO A 114 -16.04 -3.34 -4.77
C PRO A 114 -16.67 -3.49 -6.18
N PRO A 115 -16.63 -4.69 -6.78
CA PRO A 115 -15.97 -5.90 -6.30
C PRO A 115 -14.52 -6.08 -6.82
N TYR A 116 -14.05 -5.23 -7.75
CA TYR A 116 -12.86 -5.50 -8.55
C TYR A 116 -11.55 -4.85 -8.07
N GLY A 117 -11.56 -4.13 -6.95
CA GLY A 117 -10.35 -3.41 -6.50
C GLY A 117 -9.98 -2.24 -7.43
N ASP A 118 -10.94 -1.79 -8.23
CA ASP A 118 -10.86 -0.52 -8.93
C ASP A 118 -10.69 0.59 -7.89
N HIS A 119 -9.77 1.48 -8.18
CA HIS A 119 -9.43 2.55 -7.28
C HIS A 119 -9.00 3.79 -8.06
N ILE A 120 -9.22 4.94 -7.45
CA ILE A 120 -8.73 6.23 -7.93
C ILE A 120 -7.89 6.82 -6.82
N ILE A 121 -6.76 7.38 -7.22
CA ILE A 121 -5.91 8.19 -6.36
C ILE A 121 -6.21 9.65 -6.68
N PHE A 122 -6.58 10.43 -5.67
CA PHE A 122 -6.77 11.87 -5.78
C PHE A 122 -5.56 12.57 -5.19
N ASP A 123 -4.68 13.04 -6.07
CA ASP A 123 -3.59 13.94 -5.71
C ASP A 123 -4.15 15.32 -5.29
N PRO A 124 -3.36 16.17 -4.59
CA PRO A 124 -3.83 17.47 -4.08
C PRO A 124 -4.54 18.35 -5.13
N GLY A 125 -4.08 18.34 -6.38
CA GLY A 125 -4.69 19.08 -7.48
C GLY A 125 -6.08 18.58 -7.89
N ASP A 126 -6.37 17.31 -7.65
CA ASP A 126 -7.59 16.62 -8.09
C ASP A 126 -8.66 16.51 -6.99
N LEU A 127 -8.35 16.95 -5.75
CA LEU A 127 -9.26 16.83 -4.60
C LEU A 127 -10.61 17.50 -4.82
N HIS A 128 -10.66 18.53 -5.67
CA HIS A 128 -11.92 19.20 -6.03
C HIS A 128 -12.90 18.28 -6.77
N HIS A 129 -12.44 17.18 -7.37
CA HIS A 129 -13.28 16.14 -7.97
C HIS A 129 -13.80 15.11 -6.98
N LEU A 130 -13.21 15.01 -5.78
CA LEU A 130 -13.52 13.98 -4.80
C LEU A 130 -15.00 13.97 -4.37
N PRO A 131 -15.66 15.10 -4.04
CA PRO A 131 -17.06 15.09 -3.61
C PRO A 131 -17.99 14.44 -4.64
N LYS A 132 -17.85 14.80 -5.92
CA LYS A 132 -18.63 14.22 -7.01
C LYS A 132 -18.37 12.71 -7.15
N ARG A 133 -17.12 12.28 -7.02
CA ARG A 133 -16.76 10.85 -7.12
C ARG A 133 -17.28 10.04 -5.93
N LEU A 134 -17.38 10.65 -4.74
CA LEU A 134 -18.02 10.02 -3.58
C LEU A 134 -19.53 9.89 -3.75
N GLU A 135 -20.20 10.88 -4.34
CA GLU A 135 -21.63 10.78 -4.71
C GLU A 135 -21.87 9.64 -5.70
N GLU A 136 -21.05 9.56 -6.76
CA GLU A 136 -21.11 8.49 -7.77
C GLU A 136 -20.84 7.10 -7.15
N ALA A 137 -19.82 6.99 -6.29
CA ALA A 137 -19.48 5.73 -5.62
C ALA A 137 -20.57 5.32 -4.62
N GLY A 138 -21.12 6.27 -3.86
CA GLY A 138 -22.21 6.02 -2.92
C GLY A 138 -23.48 5.52 -3.61
N ALA A 139 -23.78 6.00 -4.83
CA ALA A 139 -24.88 5.49 -5.64
C ALA A 139 -24.67 4.03 -6.10
N GLN A 140 -23.42 3.58 -6.20
CA GLN A 140 -23.05 2.21 -6.56
C GLN A 140 -22.93 1.27 -5.34
N GLY A 141 -23.02 1.81 -4.12
CA GLY A 141 -23.02 1.05 -2.87
C GLY A 141 -21.83 1.38 -1.96
N VAL A 142 -21.19 0.33 -1.44
CA VAL A 142 -20.10 0.46 -0.45
C VAL A 142 -18.83 0.94 -1.13
N TYR A 143 -18.16 1.93 -0.54
CA TYR A 143 -16.83 2.37 -0.94
C TYR A 143 -15.92 2.49 0.29
N THR A 144 -14.61 2.51 0.07
CA THR A 144 -13.61 2.77 1.10
C THR A 144 -12.74 3.93 0.66
N LEU A 145 -12.63 4.93 1.52
CA LEU A 145 -11.79 6.10 1.31
C LEU A 145 -10.67 6.08 2.35
N LEU A 146 -9.42 6.08 1.89
CA LEU A 146 -8.24 6.16 2.75
C LEU A 146 -7.50 7.46 2.50
N ASN A 147 -7.16 8.20 3.56
CA ASN A 147 -6.19 9.30 3.46
C ASN A 147 -4.77 8.71 3.52
N LEU A 148 -4.03 8.83 2.43
CA LEU A 148 -2.67 8.34 2.31
C LEU A 148 -1.68 9.24 3.07
N GLY A 149 -1.96 10.54 3.19
CA GLY A 149 -1.16 11.47 3.98
C GLY A 149 -1.20 11.14 5.48
N ASP A 150 -2.35 10.67 5.98
CA ASP A 150 -2.45 10.15 7.36
C ASP A 150 -1.63 8.88 7.56
N VAL A 151 -1.57 8.00 6.54
CA VAL A 151 -0.70 6.81 6.59
C VAL A 151 0.77 7.21 6.63
N GLU A 152 1.17 8.17 5.79
CA GLU A 152 2.55 8.67 5.76
C GLU A 152 2.95 9.31 7.09
N ARG A 153 2.11 10.18 7.67
CA ARG A 153 2.31 10.74 9.01
C ARG A 153 2.47 9.65 10.06
N TYR A 154 1.52 8.72 10.10
CA TYR A 154 1.50 7.62 11.07
C TYR A 154 2.78 6.76 11.03
N VAL A 155 3.29 6.48 9.81
CA VAL A 155 4.52 5.68 9.63
C VAL A 155 5.76 6.51 9.95
N ALA A 156 5.81 7.76 9.50
CA ALA A 156 6.94 8.66 9.76
C ALA A 156 7.15 8.86 11.27
N GLU A 157 6.09 9.23 12.00
CA GLU A 157 6.14 9.42 13.46
C GLU A 157 6.70 8.18 14.17
N ARG A 158 6.26 6.98 13.78
CA ARG A 158 6.73 5.73 14.40
C ARG A 158 8.16 5.36 14.06
N LEU A 159 8.67 5.79 12.91
CA LEU A 159 10.08 5.60 12.53
C LEU A 159 10.99 6.59 13.23
N GLU A 160 10.51 7.81 13.49
CA GLU A 160 11.24 8.87 14.19
C GLU A 160 11.33 8.63 15.70
N HIS A 161 10.30 8.02 16.30
CA HIS A 161 10.28 7.69 17.73
C HIS A 161 11.38 6.69 18.20
N ASP A 162 12.19 6.15 17.29
CA ASP A 162 13.31 5.23 17.57
C ASP A 162 14.71 5.87 17.40
N ILE A 163 14.79 7.21 17.23
CA ILE A 163 16.06 7.99 17.23
C ILE A 163 16.32 8.63 18.59
#